data_AF-A0A978VQM3-F1
#
_entry.id   AF-A0A978VQM3-F1
#
_cell.length_a   1.000
_cell.length_b   1.000
_cell.length_c   1.000
_cell.angle_alpha   90.00
_cell.angle_beta   90.00
_cell.angle_gamma   90.00
#
_symmetry.space_group_name_H-M   'P 1'
#
loop_
_entity.id
_entity.type
_entity.pdbx_description
1 polymer ?
#
loop_
_entity_poly.entity_id
_entity_poly.type
_entity_poly.pdbx_seq_one_letter_code
_entity_poly.pdbx_strand_id
1 'polypeptide(L)'
;MWKEEEEVEGLGMHTDMSCITIVYQDQTGGLQVRSKEDQKLIYTPKEIVGEEHLRVYKPFICADYLKFRESREEGKFEKVGLTVKDFAGTEER
;
A
#
# COMPACT_ATOMS: atom_id res chain seq x y z
N MET A 1 8.13 -46.04 -5.33
CA MET A 1 8.96 -44.82 -5.33
C MET A 1 8.00 -43.66 -5.46
N TRP A 2 7.65 -43.01 -4.35
CA TRP A 2 6.85 -41.80 -4.38
C TRP A 2 7.77 -40.66 -4.80
N LYS A 3 7.41 -39.90 -5.83
CA LYS A 3 8.06 -38.63 -6.11
C LYS A 3 7.39 -37.59 -5.21
N GLU A 4 8.18 -36.90 -4.42
CA GLU A 4 7.74 -35.64 -3.83
C GLU A 4 7.42 -34.68 -4.98
N GLU A 5 6.24 -34.06 -4.93
CA GLU A 5 5.90 -33.00 -5.88
C GLU A 5 6.75 -31.78 -5.51
N GLU A 6 7.58 -31.34 -6.45
CA GLU A 6 8.45 -30.19 -6.29
C GLU A 6 7.62 -28.91 -6.44
N GLU A 7 7.73 -27.99 -5.49
CA GLU A 7 7.13 -26.66 -5.64
C GLU A 7 7.85 -25.89 -6.75
N VAL A 8 7.11 -25.50 -7.80
CA VAL A 8 7.64 -24.75 -8.94
C VAL A 8 7.14 -23.32 -8.87
N GLU A 9 8.06 -22.35 -8.94
CA GLU A 9 7.73 -20.92 -9.00
C GLU A 9 7.01 -20.59 -10.31
N GLY A 10 5.77 -20.10 -10.23
CA GLY A 10 5.00 -19.69 -11.41
C GLY A 10 5.37 -18.29 -11.91
N LEU A 11 5.57 -17.34 -11.01
CA LEU A 11 5.89 -15.94 -11.32
C LEU A 11 6.96 -15.42 -10.35
N GLY A 12 8.06 -14.92 -10.92
CA GLY A 12 9.19 -14.37 -10.18
C GLY A 12 8.80 -13.23 -9.22
N MET A 13 9.58 -13.03 -8.16
CA MET A 13 9.44 -11.88 -7.26
C MET A 13 9.51 -10.55 -8.03
N HIS A 14 8.45 -9.76 -7.97
CA HIS A 14 8.36 -8.45 -8.61
C HIS A 14 7.52 -7.47 -7.78
N THR A 15 7.51 -6.21 -8.19
CA THR A 15 6.61 -5.16 -7.69
C THR A 15 5.80 -4.63 -8.85
N ASP A 16 4.50 -4.46 -8.66
CA ASP A 16 3.62 -3.94 -9.72
C ASP A 16 3.96 -2.48 -10.07
N MET A 17 3.85 -2.17 -11.35
CA MET A 17 3.98 -0.79 -11.84
C MET A 17 2.70 0.02 -11.67
N SER A 18 1.58 -0.63 -11.34
CA SER A 18 0.29 0.00 -11.03
C SER A 18 0.23 0.53 -9.59
N CYS A 19 -0.56 1.59 -9.36
CA CYS A 19 -0.77 2.14 -8.02
C CYS A 19 -1.67 1.25 -7.13
N ILE A 20 -2.54 0.44 -7.74
CA ILE A 20 -3.49 -0.44 -7.05
C ILE A 20 -3.55 -1.76 -7.81
N THR A 21 -3.51 -2.87 -7.08
CA THR A 21 -3.68 -4.22 -7.61
C THR A 21 -4.76 -4.93 -6.80
N ILE A 22 -5.72 -5.54 -7.49
CA ILE A 22 -6.79 -6.35 -6.90
C ILE A 22 -6.59 -7.78 -7.40
N VAL A 23 -6.43 -8.73 -6.48
CA VAL A 23 -6.20 -10.15 -6.81
C VAL A 23 -7.35 -11.00 -6.28
N TYR A 24 -7.88 -11.88 -7.13
CA TYR A 24 -8.84 -12.93 -6.76
C TYR A 24 -8.16 -14.29 -6.97
N GLN A 25 -8.02 -15.06 -5.89
CA GLN A 25 -7.42 -16.40 -5.94
C GLN A 25 -8.52 -17.46 -5.86
N ASP A 26 -8.32 -18.56 -6.58
CA ASP A 26 -9.15 -19.74 -6.44
C ASP A 26 -8.72 -20.59 -5.22
N GLN A 27 -9.28 -21.79 -5.11
CA GLN A 27 -8.99 -22.74 -4.03
C GLN A 27 -7.56 -23.31 -4.05
N THR A 28 -6.80 -23.13 -5.13
CA THR A 28 -5.40 -23.57 -5.22
C THR A 28 -4.46 -22.55 -4.57
N GLY A 29 -4.74 -21.24 -4.70
CA GLY A 29 -3.94 -20.19 -4.06
C GLY A 29 -2.56 -19.99 -4.71
N GLY A 30 -1.50 -19.79 -3.90
CA GLY A 30 -0.11 -19.74 -4.38
C GLY A 30 0.57 -18.36 -4.40
N LEU A 31 -0.18 -17.27 -4.22
CA LEU A 31 0.41 -15.92 -4.06
C LEU A 31 1.18 -15.83 -2.74
N GLN A 32 2.44 -15.41 -2.81
CA GLN A 32 3.26 -15.05 -1.66
C GLN A 32 3.63 -13.57 -1.72
N VAL A 33 3.39 -12.83 -0.65
CA VAL A 33 3.68 -11.39 -0.56
C VAL A 33 4.84 -11.17 0.39
N ARG A 34 5.90 -10.50 -0.09
CA ARG A 34 7.02 -10.07 0.75
C ARG A 34 6.73 -8.69 1.33
N SER A 35 6.42 -8.62 2.62
CA SER A 35 6.36 -7.31 3.30
C SER A 35 7.78 -6.72 3.36
N LYS A 36 7.95 -5.52 2.81
CA LYS A 36 9.19 -4.75 2.90
C LYS A 36 8.96 -3.59 3.87
N GLU A 37 9.20 -3.88 5.14
CA GLU A 37 9.44 -2.90 6.20
C GLU A 37 8.33 -1.86 6.38
N ASP A 38 7.32 -2.24 7.15
CA ASP A 38 6.20 -1.36 7.52
C ASP A 38 6.67 -0.05 8.19
N GLN A 39 7.87 -0.05 8.78
CA GLN A 39 8.44 1.11 9.49
C GLN A 39 9.14 2.15 8.59
N LYS A 40 9.16 1.96 7.26
CA LYS A 40 9.78 2.93 6.36
C LYS A 40 8.93 4.19 6.18
N LEU A 41 9.62 5.33 6.23
CA LEU A 41 9.04 6.64 5.93
C LEU A 41 8.92 6.82 4.41
N ILE A 42 7.70 6.98 3.93
CA ILE A 42 7.36 7.19 2.52
C ILE A 42 7.42 8.68 2.21
N TYR A 43 8.20 9.01 1.16
CA TYR A 43 8.34 10.36 0.66
C TYR A 43 7.80 10.47 -0.76
N THR A 44 7.09 11.55 -1.06
CA THR A 44 6.83 11.94 -2.44
C THR A 44 8.15 12.34 -3.11
N PRO A 45 8.47 11.77 -4.29
CA PRO A 45 9.64 12.17 -5.07
C PRO A 45 9.63 13.67 -5.39
N LYS A 46 10.80 14.32 -5.39
CA LYS A 46 10.90 15.77 -5.63
C LYS A 46 10.44 16.14 -7.05
N GLU A 47 10.65 15.24 -8.00
CA GLU A 47 10.30 15.37 -9.41
C GLU A 47 8.78 15.47 -9.60
N ILE A 48 8.00 14.81 -8.73
CA ILE A 48 6.53 14.85 -8.73
C ILE A 48 6.02 16.15 -8.08
N VAL A 49 6.71 16.63 -7.04
CA VAL A 49 6.33 17.86 -6.31
C VAL A 49 6.64 19.11 -7.15
N GLY A 50 7.74 19.11 -7.92
CA GLY A 50 8.21 20.29 -8.65
C GLY A 50 8.86 21.34 -7.73
N GLU A 51 9.53 22.33 -8.31
CA GLU A 51 10.28 23.34 -7.55
C GLU A 51 9.38 24.42 -6.94
N GLU A 52 8.23 24.71 -7.56
CA GLU A 52 7.35 25.81 -7.15
C GLU A 52 6.15 25.41 -6.28
N HIS A 53 5.90 24.12 -6.08
CA HIS A 53 4.73 23.66 -5.31
C HIS A 53 5.14 23.13 -3.93
N LEU A 54 4.46 23.60 -2.90
CA LEU A 54 4.60 23.07 -1.55
C LEU A 54 3.97 21.67 -1.49
N ARG A 55 4.59 20.76 -0.72
CA ARG A 55 4.02 19.42 -0.50
C ARG A 55 2.69 19.56 0.22
N VAL A 56 1.62 19.10 -0.41
CA VAL A 56 0.27 19.06 0.19
C VAL A 56 0.13 17.91 1.18
N TYR A 57 1.02 16.92 1.12
CA TYR A 57 1.05 15.79 2.05
C TYR A 57 2.43 15.66 2.71
N LYS A 58 2.43 15.48 4.03
CA LYS A 58 3.62 15.16 4.83
C LYS A 58 4.06 13.71 4.57
N PRO A 59 5.37 13.42 4.62
CA PRO A 59 5.87 12.05 4.63
C PRO A 59 5.24 11.24 5.77
N PHE A 60 4.97 9.95 5.55
CA PHE A 60 4.30 9.09 6.52
C PHE A 60 4.89 7.68 6.55
N ILE A 61 4.75 6.99 7.69
CA ILE A 61 5.21 5.61 7.83
C ILE A 61 4.18 4.67 7.20
N CYS A 62 4.65 3.70 6.40
CA CYS A 62 3.77 2.78 5.68
C CYS A 62 2.82 2.00 6.62
N ALA A 63 3.33 1.53 7.78
CA ALA A 63 2.54 0.84 8.80
C ALA A 63 1.36 1.69 9.30
N ASP A 64 1.58 2.98 9.51
CA ASP A 64 0.56 3.88 10.03
C ASP A 64 -0.55 4.11 8.99
N TYR A 65 -0.17 4.17 7.71
CA TYR A 65 -1.12 4.22 6.62
C TYR A 65 -1.93 2.93 6.47
N LEU A 66 -1.29 1.76 6.64
CA LEU A 66 -1.98 0.47 6.62
C LEU A 66 -3.00 0.37 7.76
N LYS A 67 -2.62 0.73 9.00
CA LYS A 67 -3.53 0.80 10.15
C LYS A 67 -4.70 1.77 9.92
N PHE A 68 -4.41 2.94 9.36
CA PHE A 68 -5.45 3.90 8.97
C PHE A 68 -6.46 3.29 7.99
N ARG A 69 -5.98 2.54 6.99
CA ARG A 69 -6.83 1.85 6.00
C ARG A 69 -7.60 0.66 6.55
N GLU A 70 -7.03 -0.08 7.49
CA GLU A 70 -7.64 -1.24 8.13
C GLU A 70 -8.74 -0.87 9.13
N SER A 71 -8.74 0.36 9.66
CA SER A 71 -9.75 0.86 10.62
C SER A 71 -11.17 1.06 10.05
N ARG A 72 -11.53 0.34 8.98
CA ARG A 72 -12.88 0.27 8.41
C ARG A 72 -13.83 -0.42 9.38
N GLU A 73 -14.42 0.32 10.32
CA GLU A 73 -15.72 -0.06 10.86
C GLU A 73 -16.73 -0.08 9.70
N GLU A 74 -17.40 -1.22 9.48
CA GLU A 74 -18.45 -1.36 8.45
C GLU A 74 -19.49 -0.25 8.60
N GLY A 75 -19.68 0.56 7.54
CA GLY A 75 -20.73 1.59 7.48
C GLY A 75 -20.27 3.05 7.63
N LYS A 76 -18.96 3.36 7.68
CA LYS A 76 -18.45 4.75 7.83
C LYS A 76 -17.70 5.30 6.59
N PHE A 77 -18.06 4.89 5.38
CA PHE A 77 -17.31 5.27 4.17
C PHE A 77 -17.35 6.78 3.81
N GLU A 78 -18.19 7.58 4.46
CA GLU A 78 -18.26 9.03 4.26
C GLU A 78 -18.47 9.80 5.57
N LYS A 79 -17.75 9.46 6.65
CA LYS A 79 -17.64 10.39 7.79
C LYS A 79 -16.55 11.42 7.49
N VAL A 80 -16.93 12.68 7.43
CA VAL A 80 -16.03 13.86 7.39
C VAL A 80 -14.89 13.62 8.39
N GLY A 81 -13.63 13.45 7.93
CA GLY A 81 -12.45 13.24 8.79
C GLY A 81 -11.64 11.94 8.59
N LEU A 82 -11.95 11.08 7.62
CA LEU A 82 -11.17 9.86 7.30
C LEU A 82 -10.60 9.87 5.87
N THR A 83 -10.15 11.03 5.40
CA THR A 83 -9.51 11.19 4.09
C THR A 83 -7.98 11.10 4.20
N VAL A 84 -7.31 10.92 3.06
CA VAL A 84 -5.84 11.02 3.00
C VAL A 84 -5.36 12.42 3.43
N LYS A 85 -6.18 13.47 3.23
CA LYS A 85 -5.91 14.82 3.72
C LYS A 85 -5.93 14.89 5.25
N ASP A 86 -6.79 14.14 5.91
CA ASP A 86 -6.82 14.07 7.38
C ASP A 86 -5.61 13.30 7.94
N PHE A 87 -5.17 12.25 7.24
CA PHE A 87 -4.02 11.43 7.65
C PHE A 87 -2.68 12.15 7.44
N ALA A 88 -2.46 12.67 6.23
CA ALA A 88 -1.17 13.18 5.79
C ALA A 88 -1.20 14.63 5.28
N GLY A 89 -2.34 15.32 5.28
CA GLY A 89 -2.42 16.69 4.76
C GLY A 89 -1.52 17.66 5.52
N THR A 90 -1.00 18.66 4.81
CA THR A 90 -0.37 19.83 5.40
C THR A 90 -1.42 20.91 5.70
N GLU A 91 -1.24 21.64 6.80
CA GLU A 91 -2.13 22.72 7.26
C GLU A 91 -1.95 23.99 6.39
N GLU A 92 -2.21 23.91 5.08
CA GLU A 92 -2.25 25.09 4.20
C GLU A 92 -3.33 24.97 3.12
N ARG A 93 -4.59 25.10 3.54
CA ARG A 93 -5.71 25.89 2.98
C ARG A 93 -7.06 25.38 3.46
#